data_AF-A0A5S5BVT9-F1
#
_entry.id   AF-A0A5S5BVT9-F1
#
_cell.length_a   1.000
_cell.length_b   1.000
_cell.length_c   1.000
_cell.angle_alpha   90.00
_cell.angle_beta   90.00
_cell.angle_gamma   90.00
#
_symmetry.space_group_name_H-M   'P 1'
#
loop_
_entity.id
_entity.type
_entity.pdbx_description
1 polymer ?
#
loop_
_entity_poly.entity_id
_entity_poly.type
_entity_poly.pdbx_seq_one_letter_code
_entity_poly.pdbx_strand_id
1 'polypeptide(L)' 'MAKPLVLDQEWLERISSQVNGLEYGSVLITVHDGRVVQIDRTERKRFDAASSRQQPQSQAEKLKAVNG' A
#
# COMPACT_ATOMS: atom_id res chain seq x y z
N MET A 1 14.13 -22.70 28.28
CA MET A 1 13.77 -21.28 28.04
C MET A 1 14.14 -20.95 26.60
N ALA A 2 13.35 -20.14 25.90
CA ALA A 2 13.69 -19.75 24.53
C ALA A 2 14.93 -18.84 24.52
N LYS A 3 15.81 -19.01 23.53
CA LYS A 3 16.98 -18.16 23.36
C LYS A 3 16.54 -16.73 23.03
N PRO A 4 17.10 -15.69 23.68
CA PRO A 4 16.80 -14.31 23.31
C PRO A 4 17.26 -14.05 21.88
N LEU A 5 16.41 -13.35 21.10
CA LEU A 5 16.79 -12.85 19.80
C LEU A 5 17.89 -11.79 19.98
N VAL A 6 18.99 -11.96 19.25
CA VAL A 6 20.05 -10.95 19.16
C VAL A 6 19.87 -10.23 17.83
N LEU A 7 19.59 -8.93 17.90
CA LEU A 7 19.53 -8.05 16.73
C LEU A 7 20.86 -7.29 16.66
N ASP A 8 21.76 -7.78 15.82
CA ASP A 8 23.00 -7.08 15.51
C ASP A 8 22.75 -5.96 14.47
N GLN A 9 23.82 -5.23 14.16
CA GLN A 9 23.76 -4.11 13.23
C GLN A 9 23.28 -4.54 11.83
N GLU A 10 23.70 -5.73 11.37
CA GLU A 10 23.29 -6.27 10.07
C GLU A 10 21.77 -6.51 10.03
N TRP A 11 21.20 -7.10 11.09
CA TRP A 11 19.76 -7.30 11.19
C TRP A 11 18.99 -5.99 11.30
N LEU A 12 19.50 -5.01 12.05
CA LEU A 12 18.88 -3.70 12.17
C LEU A 12 18.85 -2.99 10.81
N GLU A 13 19.94 -3.03 10.05
CA GLU A 13 20.00 -2.47 8.69
C GLU A 13 19.07 -3.19 7.73
N ARG A 14 19.04 -4.53 7.80
CA ARG A 14 18.15 -5.34 6.97
C ARG A 14 16.69 -5.03 7.28
N ILE A 15 16.27 -5.02 8.54
CA ILE A 15 14.89 -4.67 8.93
C ILE A 15 14.56 -3.24 8.50
N SER A 16 15.47 -2.30 8.74
CA SER A 16 15.33 -0.90 8.29
C SER A 16 15.10 -0.81 6.78
N SER A 17 15.85 -1.57 5.98
CA SER A 17 15.67 -1.62 4.52
C SER A 17 14.29 -2.16 4.09
N GLN A 18 13.69 -3.05 4.88
CA GLN A 18 12.38 -3.63 4.55
C GLN A 18 11.22 -2.66 4.85
N VAL A 19 11.35 -1.84 5.89
CA VAL A 19 10.36 -0.80 6.21
C VAL A 19 10.57 0.46 5.38
N ASN A 20 11.79 0.70 4.89
CA ASN A 20 12.09 1.90 4.11
C ASN A 20 11.31 1.90 2.78
N GLY A 21 10.69 3.03 2.46
CA GLY A 21 9.85 3.20 1.27
C GLY A 21 8.50 2.47 1.34
N LEU A 22 8.11 1.89 2.48
CA LEU A 22 6.77 1.36 2.67
C LEU A 22 5.81 2.50 3.02
N GLU A 23 5.05 2.97 2.04
CA GLU A 23 4.07 4.07 2.26
C GLU A 23 2.87 3.59 3.11
N TYR A 24 2.33 2.42 2.78
CA TYR A 24 1.19 1.82 3.47
C TYR A 24 1.31 0.30 3.46
N GLY A 25 1.39 -0.32 4.64
CA GLY A 25 1.52 -1.77 4.72
C GLY A 25 2.06 -2.27 6.05
N SER A 26 2.68 -3.45 6.02
CA SER A 26 3.31 -4.08 7.18
C SER A 26 4.55 -4.89 6.81
N VAL A 27 5.53 -4.93 7.70
CA VAL A 27 6.61 -5.91 7.70
C VAL A 27 6.37 -6.87 8.86
N LEU A 28 6.32 -8.18 8.58
CA LEU A 28 6.17 -9.24 9.57
C LEU A 28 7.48 -10.03 9.67
N ILE A 29 7.98 -10.21 10.88
CA ILE A 29 9.23 -10.92 11.14
C ILE A 29 8.90 -12.15 11.98
N THR A 30 9.29 -13.33 11.49
CA THR A 30 9.12 -14.60 12.21
C THR A 30 10.43 -15.02 12.84
N VAL A 31 10.40 -15.29 14.15
CA VAL A 31 11.56 -15.65 14.94
C VAL A 31 11.35 -17.02 15.57
N HIS A 32 12.20 -17.99 15.22
CA HIS A 32 12.23 -19.32 15.82
C HIS A 32 13.58 -19.53 16.51
N ASP A 33 13.56 -20.02 17.75
CA ASP A 33 14.76 -20.31 18.55
C ASP A 33 15.79 -19.15 18.59
N GLY A 34 15.29 -17.92 18.77
CA GLY A 34 16.13 -16.72 18.85
C GLY A 34 16.78 -16.32 17.53
N ARG A 35 16.30 -16.82 16.38
CA ARG A 35 16.77 -16.48 15.04
C ARG A 35 15.63 -16.02 14.16
N VAL A 36 15.84 -14.94 13.41
CA VAL A 36 14.93 -14.56 12.33
C VAL A 36 14.99 -15.63 11.25
N VAL A 37 13.84 -16.22 10.93
CA VAL A 37 13.73 -17.28 9.91
C VAL A 37 12.98 -16.79 8.67
N GLN A 38 12.18 -15.74 8.80
CA GLN A 38 11.38 -15.19 7.71
C GLN A 38 11.11 -13.70 7.92
N ILE A 39 11.05 -12.97 6.81
CA ILE A 39 10.56 -11.60 6.75
C ILE A 39 9.58 -11.50 5.59
N ASP A 40 8.35 -11.10 5.87
CA ASP A 40 7.34 -10.79 4.87
C ASP A 40 7.06 -9.29 4.84
N ARG A 41 7.17 -8.68 3.66
CA ARG A 41 6.74 -7.29 3.43
C ARG A 41 5.46 -7.30 2.63
N THR A 42 4.42 -6.66 3.16
CA THR A 42 3.14 -6.44 2.48
C THR A 42 2.92 -4.96 2.28
N GLU A 43 2.65 -4.54 1.05
CA GLU A 43 2.32 -3.16 0.69
C GLU A 43 0.88 -3.09 0.15
N ARG A 44 0.15 -2.05 0.54
CA ARG A 44 -1.26 -1.86 0.19
C ARG A 44 -1.45 -0.49 -0.43
N LYS A 45 -1.64 -0.46 -1.74
CA LYS A 45 -2.04 0.75 -2.45
C LYS A 45 -3.56 0.80 -2.56
N ARG A 46 -4.15 1.90 -2.11
CA ARG A 46 -5.55 2.21 -2.41
C ARG A 46 -5.58 2.95 -3.74
N PHE A 47 -6.30 2.41 -4.70
CA PHE A 47 -6.65 3.14 -5.91
C PHE A 47 -8.03 3.75 -5.63
N ASP A 48 -8.10 5.06 -5.45
CA ASP A 48 -9.38 5.74 -5.26
C ASP A 48 -10.23 5.53 -6.51
N ALA A 49 -11.41 4.95 -6.31
CA ALA A 49 -12.43 4.84 -7.36
C ALA A 49 -13.29 6.12 -7.39
N ALA A 50 -12.68 7.27 -7.66
CA ALA A 50 -13.38 8.51 -8.00
C ALA A 50 -12.37 9.43 -8.70
N SER A 51 -12.60 9.97 -9.90
CA SER A 51 -13.86 10.52 -10.39
C SER A 51 -13.86 10.65 -11.92
N SER A 52 -14.48 9.70 -12.61
CA SER A 52 -15.07 9.94 -13.94
C SER A 52 -16.61 9.91 -13.83
N ARG A 53 -17.13 10.63 -12.85
CA ARG A 53 -18.52 11.11 -12.87
C ARG A 53 -18.51 12.54 -13.42
N GLN A 54 -18.15 12.67 -14.71
CA GLN A 54 -18.51 13.84 -15.50
C GLN A 54 -19.69 13.45 -16.39
N GLN A 55 -20.89 13.58 -15.87
CA GLN A 55 -22.05 13.97 -16.68
C GLN A 55 -22.67 15.18 -16.00
N PRO A 56 -22.89 16.26 -16.75
CA PRO A 56 -24.27 16.52 -17.14
C PRO A 56 -24.42 16.94 -18.62
N GLN A 57 -25.31 16.23 -19.31
CA GLN A 57 -26.33 16.74 -20.24
C GLN A 57 -26.10 18.14 -20.83
N SER A 58 -25.55 18.24 -22.04
CA SER A 58 -25.59 19.49 -22.85
C SER A 58 -25.97 19.29 -24.32
N GLN A 59 -26.57 18.14 -24.67
CA GLN A 59 -27.09 17.89 -26.03
C GLN A 59 -28.60 18.06 -26.18
N ALA A 60 -29.37 18.18 -25.09
CA ALA A 60 -30.82 18.32 -25.18
C ALA A 60 -31.31 19.75 -25.53
N GLU A 61 -30.46 20.78 -25.40
CA GLU A 61 -30.85 22.17 -25.73
C GLU A 61 -30.59 22.57 -27.19
N LYS A 62 -29.70 21.89 -27.93
CA LYS A 62 -29.45 22.23 -29.34
C LYS A 62 -30.53 21.74 -30.33
N LEU A 63 -31.43 20.85 -29.90
CA LEU A 63 -32.50 20.32 -30.74
C LEU A 63 -33.81 21.12 -30.67
N LYS A 64 -33.92 22.12 -29.77
CA LYS A 64 -35.09 23.02 -29.69
C LYS A 64 -34.92 24.36 -30.42
N ALA A 65 -33.70 24.72 -30.82
CA ALA A 65 -33.38 25.96 -31.54
C ALA A 65 -33.44 25.81 -33.08
N VAL A 66 -33.58 24.59 -33.58
CA VAL A 66 -34.04 24.27 -34.93
C VAL A 66 -35.53 23.95 -34.75
N ASN A 67 -36.44 24.65 -35.42
CA ASN A 67 -37.92 24.57 -35.33
C ASN A 67 -38.62 25.65 -34.48
N GLY A 68 -37.95 26.74 -34.11
CA GLY A 68 -38.58 27.97 -33.62
C GLY A 68 -38.59 29.06 -34.67
#